data_AF-A0A6P6J965-F1
#
_entry.id   AF-A0A6P6J965-F1
#
_cell.length_a   1.000
_cell.length_b   1.000
_cell.length_c   1.000
_cell.angle_alpha   90.00
_cell.angle_beta   90.00
_cell.angle_gamma   90.00
#
_symmetry.space_group_name_H-M   'P 1'
#
loop_
_entity.id
_entity.type
_entity.pdbx_description
1 polymer ?
#
loop_
_entity_poly.entity_id
_entity_poly.type
_entity_poly.pdbx_seq_one_letter_code
_entity_poly.pdbx_strand_id
1 'polypeptide(L)'
;MLVQVECKGNPKWIRIPEKNDCFDFCGFIKASAKFNLPHGANVVLKDSAGVDVDADIFDELVRTSKVSFKILDGDNNKSDNVPQAEIDLSEPSCPGSSFSSIESESSESTVIPQSSKASKKRFLEEPSDCNASKDLVHAALHSKPGGSDILKEYEQTSSLSDKTRKKLVNILVADMVEKYGRIPPVSIRLSYALGIITLFPNLKDKCSPTGYEHYYDPRSGQGYIAYRLKTVQRNSVNNLKGASKVVYQDGPKTLRKTSSATEQLSGDECTEAISMMKHSTDTPVIKDKMRTTFKYRQNLIHDPDKSSLILDYFPRFLDTPGLIDQDFTMLFGDDISSKFIAKWPTFYKQRVIADCKNLHPGAHVDG
;
A
#
# COMPACT_ATOMS: atom_id res chain seq x y z
N MET A 1 0.02 9.16 -16.18
CA MET A 1 -0.81 10.26 -15.60
C MET A 1 -0.08 11.61 -15.72
N LEU A 2 -0.76 12.75 -15.76
CA LEU A 2 -0.13 14.09 -15.72
C LEU A 2 -0.18 14.65 -14.31
N VAL A 3 0.95 15.13 -13.79
CA VAL A 3 1.07 15.71 -12.45
C VAL A 3 1.76 17.06 -12.52
N GLN A 4 1.28 18.02 -11.72
CA GLN A 4 1.92 19.33 -11.59
C GLN A 4 3.09 19.22 -10.61
N VAL A 5 4.26 19.67 -11.04
CA VAL A 5 5.49 19.64 -10.24
C VAL A 5 6.10 21.03 -10.25
N GLU A 6 6.38 21.55 -9.07
CA GLU A 6 7.00 22.85 -8.85
C GLU A 6 8.46 22.64 -8.42
N CYS A 7 9.38 23.29 -9.13
CA CYS A 7 10.79 23.31 -8.75
C CYS A 7 11.27 24.75 -8.72
N LYS A 8 11.85 25.19 -7.60
CA LYS A 8 12.36 26.56 -7.40
C LYS A 8 11.35 27.65 -7.84
N GLY A 9 10.07 27.49 -7.50
CA GLY A 9 8.99 28.44 -7.82
C GLY A 9 8.40 28.33 -9.25
N ASN A 10 8.86 27.38 -10.07
CA ASN A 10 8.39 27.20 -11.45
C ASN A 10 7.55 25.92 -11.60
N PRO A 11 6.21 26.03 -11.72
CA PRO A 11 5.34 24.87 -11.94
C PRO A 11 5.40 24.36 -13.39
N LYS A 12 5.50 23.04 -13.57
CA LYS A 12 5.39 22.35 -14.87
C LYS A 12 4.57 21.07 -14.74
N TRP A 13 3.96 20.64 -15.85
CA TRP A 13 3.28 19.34 -15.92
C TRP A 13 4.24 18.25 -16.38
N ILE A 14 4.29 17.14 -15.64
CA ILE A 14 5.09 15.97 -15.97
C ILE A 14 4.18 14.79 -16.24
N ARG A 15 4.42 14.11 -17.36
CA ARG A 15 3.79 12.83 -17.67
C ARG A 15 4.55 11.71 -16.97
N ILE A 16 3.89 11.05 -16.02
CA ILE A 16 4.41 9.90 -15.32
C ILE A 16 4.12 8.64 -16.16
N PRO A 17 5.16 7.88 -16.55
CA PRO A 17 5.00 6.60 -17.23
C PRO A 17 4.44 5.56 -16.26
N GLU A 18 3.49 4.76 -16.75
CA GLU A 18 2.91 3.65 -16.02
C GLU A 18 3.59 2.35 -16.45
N LYS A 19 4.06 1.55 -15.50
CA LYS A 19 4.72 0.28 -15.78
C LYS A 19 4.19 -0.79 -14.83
N ASN A 20 3.67 -1.89 -15.39
CA ASN A 20 3.08 -3.00 -14.62
C ASN A 20 2.01 -2.55 -13.61
N ASP A 21 1.11 -1.65 -14.03
CA ASP A 21 0.04 -1.13 -13.17
C ASP A 21 0.58 -0.49 -11.87
N CYS A 22 1.66 0.28 -12.01
CA CYS A 22 2.27 1.09 -10.96
C CYS A 22 3.01 2.30 -11.58
N PHE A 23 2.96 3.44 -10.92
CA PHE A 23 3.72 4.64 -11.30
C PHE A 23 5.15 4.55 -10.77
N ASP A 24 6.13 4.54 -11.69
CA ASP A 24 7.55 4.37 -11.35
C ASP A 24 8.16 5.67 -10.78
N PHE A 25 8.48 5.66 -9.48
CA PHE A 25 9.16 6.77 -8.79
C PHE A 25 10.53 7.08 -9.38
N CYS A 26 11.35 6.06 -9.70
CA CYS A 26 12.68 6.26 -10.28
C CYS A 26 12.57 6.86 -11.68
N GLY A 27 11.60 6.40 -12.48
CA GLY A 27 11.26 6.98 -13.77
C GLY A 27 10.79 8.44 -13.67
N PHE A 28 10.01 8.77 -12.63
CA PHE A 28 9.59 10.13 -12.34
C PHE A 28 10.76 11.05 -11.96
N ILE A 29 11.65 10.63 -11.06
CA ILE A 29 12.84 11.41 -10.68
C ILE A 29 13.76 11.64 -11.89
N LYS A 30 13.90 10.64 -12.77
CA LYS A 30 14.63 10.83 -14.04
C LYS A 30 13.93 11.80 -14.99
N ALA A 31 12.60 11.77 -15.05
CA ALA A 31 11.82 12.71 -15.86
C ALA A 31 11.87 14.14 -15.30
N SER A 32 11.99 14.30 -13.97
CA SER A 32 12.14 15.60 -13.32
C SER A 32 13.55 16.19 -13.45
N ALA A 33 14.56 15.39 -13.80
CA ALA A 33 15.86 15.93 -14.22
C ALA A 33 15.78 16.92 -15.41
N LYS A 34 14.66 16.94 -16.15
CA LYS A 34 14.32 17.96 -17.18
C LYS A 34 14.15 19.38 -16.63
N PHE A 35 14.26 19.59 -15.31
CA PHE A 35 14.28 20.92 -14.67
C PHE A 35 15.66 21.61 -14.67
N ASN A 36 16.66 21.11 -15.41
CA ASN A 36 18.05 21.63 -15.38
C ASN A 36 18.66 21.62 -13.96
N LEU A 37 18.39 20.56 -13.20
CA LEU A 37 18.99 20.38 -11.88
C LEU A 37 20.49 20.04 -12.03
N PRO A 38 21.38 20.61 -11.20
CA PRO A 38 22.81 20.32 -11.28
C PRO A 38 23.08 18.82 -11.10
N HIS A 39 24.02 18.28 -11.88
CA HIS A 39 24.37 16.86 -11.86
C HIS A 39 24.83 16.45 -10.46
N GLY A 40 24.02 15.67 -9.75
CA GLY A 40 24.29 15.23 -8.36
C GLY A 40 23.41 15.88 -7.28
N ALA A 41 22.43 16.72 -7.65
CA ALA A 41 21.48 17.31 -6.70
C ALA A 41 20.68 16.23 -5.95
N ASN A 42 20.64 16.33 -4.61
CA ASN A 42 19.77 15.51 -3.79
C ASN A 42 18.33 16.07 -3.92
N VAL A 43 17.49 15.35 -4.68
CA VAL A 43 16.12 15.74 -4.95
C VAL A 43 15.22 15.18 -3.86
N VAL A 44 14.71 16.06 -2.99
CA VAL A 44 13.66 15.72 -2.05
C VAL A 44 12.31 16.06 -2.69
N LEU A 45 11.44 15.05 -2.78
CA LEU A 45 10.09 15.20 -3.29
C LEU A 45 9.15 15.48 -2.11
N LYS A 46 8.39 16.56 -2.17
CA LYS A 46 7.36 16.88 -1.17
C LYS A 46 5.98 16.98 -1.82
N ASP A 47 4.93 16.68 -1.08
CA ASP A 47 3.54 16.90 -1.52
C ASP A 47 3.12 18.38 -1.40
N SER A 48 1.85 18.68 -1.72
CA SER A 48 1.28 20.02 -1.62
C SER A 48 1.22 20.58 -0.19
N ALA A 49 1.28 19.71 0.83
CA ALA A 49 1.33 20.07 2.25
C ALA A 49 2.77 20.21 2.77
N GLY A 50 3.79 19.92 1.95
CA GLY A 50 5.20 20.00 2.33
C GLY A 50 5.74 18.75 3.02
N VAL A 51 5.02 17.63 2.94
CA VAL A 51 5.41 16.32 3.51
C VAL A 51 6.28 15.56 2.51
N ASP A 52 7.35 14.93 2.99
CA ASP A 52 8.26 14.14 2.14
C ASP A 52 7.55 12.93 1.52
N VAL A 53 7.78 12.73 0.22
CA VAL A 53 7.16 11.70 -0.61
C VAL A 53 8.21 10.70 -1.04
N ASP A 54 8.18 9.53 -0.40
CA ASP A 54 9.06 8.42 -0.68
C ASP A 54 8.56 7.54 -1.86
N ALA A 55 9.45 6.71 -2.38
CA ALA A 55 9.19 5.84 -3.53
C ALA A 55 8.05 4.83 -3.30
N ASP A 56 7.80 4.44 -2.04
CA ASP A 56 6.80 3.44 -1.66
C ASP A 56 5.37 4.00 -1.57
N ILE A 57 5.21 5.31 -1.38
CA ILE A 57 3.91 6.00 -1.32
C ILE A 57 3.57 6.79 -2.60
N PHE A 58 4.57 7.01 -3.47
CA PHE A 58 4.43 7.79 -4.69
C PHE A 58 3.27 7.32 -5.59
N ASP A 59 3.18 6.03 -5.87
CA ASP A 59 2.12 5.48 -6.72
C ASP A 59 0.71 5.69 -6.13
N GLU A 60 0.57 5.51 -4.81
CA GLU A 60 -0.69 5.72 -4.10
C GLU A 60 -1.11 7.19 -4.11
N LEU A 61 -0.18 8.12 -3.88
CA LEU A 61 -0.44 9.57 -3.93
C LEU A 61 -0.86 10.03 -5.33
N VAL A 62 -0.17 9.53 -6.35
CA VAL A 62 -0.49 9.82 -7.76
C VAL A 62 -1.89 9.31 -8.09
N ARG A 63 -2.30 8.12 -7.61
CA ARG A 63 -3.64 7.56 -7.89
C ARG A 63 -4.78 8.23 -7.14
N THR A 64 -4.54 8.68 -5.92
CA THR A 64 -5.63 9.01 -4.97
C THR A 64 -5.95 10.50 -4.94
N SER A 65 -5.04 11.37 -5.38
CA SER A 65 -5.20 12.82 -5.23
C SER A 65 -4.76 13.59 -6.48
N LYS A 66 -5.33 14.78 -6.69
CA LYS A 66 -4.74 15.83 -7.55
C LYS A 66 -3.51 16.38 -6.82
N VAL A 67 -2.46 15.58 -6.72
CA VAL A 67 -1.23 15.94 -6.03
C VAL A 67 -0.43 16.93 -6.86
N SER A 68 0.17 17.90 -6.19
CA SER A 68 1.28 18.68 -6.74
C SER A 68 2.52 18.38 -5.92
N PHE A 69 3.66 18.28 -6.59
CA PHE A 69 4.91 17.96 -5.91
C PHE A 69 5.88 19.13 -5.93
N LYS A 70 6.64 19.32 -4.86
CA LYS A 70 7.76 20.27 -4.80
C LYS A 70 9.08 19.53 -4.82
N ILE A 71 9.99 19.96 -5.70
CA ILE A 71 11.37 19.46 -5.75
C ILE A 71 12.27 20.50 -5.10
N LEU A 72 12.90 20.12 -3.99
CA LEU A 72 13.91 20.90 -3.30
C LEU A 72 15.31 20.36 -3.62
N ASP A 73 16.24 21.31 -3.77
CA ASP A 73 17.68 21.05 -3.91
C ASP A 73 18.24 20.94 -2.48
N GLY A 74 18.75 19.77 -2.11
CA GLY A 74 19.12 19.44 -0.73
C GLY A 74 20.27 20.25 -0.10
N ASP A 75 20.78 21.30 -0.75
CA ASP A 75 21.97 22.04 -0.34
C ASP A 75 21.73 23.47 0.18
N ASN A 76 20.49 23.90 0.43
CA ASN A 76 20.23 25.22 1.03
C ASN A 76 19.89 25.13 2.53
N ASN A 77 20.93 25.00 3.35
CA ASN A 77 20.92 25.59 4.69
C ASN A 77 21.13 27.10 4.55
N LYS A 78 20.03 27.84 4.57
CA LYS A 78 19.95 29.14 5.25
C LYS A 78 18.48 29.49 5.45
N SER A 79 18.09 29.58 6.72
CA SER A 79 16.97 30.40 7.15
C SER A 79 17.13 31.81 6.59
N ASP A 80 16.02 32.49 6.33
CA ASP A 80 15.71 33.76 7.00
C ASP A 80 14.46 34.40 6.37
N ASN A 81 13.44 34.60 7.18
CA ASN A 81 12.56 35.78 7.13
C ASN A 81 12.89 36.52 8.42
N VAL A 82 13.37 37.77 8.39
CA VAL A 82 12.59 39.03 8.39
C VAL A 82 13.59 40.19 8.18
N PRO A 83 13.17 41.37 7.65
CA PRO A 83 13.99 42.22 6.78
C PRO A 83 14.56 43.46 7.48
N GLN A 84 15.65 44.04 6.94
CA GLN A 84 15.76 45.47 6.59
C GLN A 84 17.16 45.89 6.12
N ALA A 85 17.12 46.76 5.11
CA ALA A 85 17.97 47.93 4.87
C ALA A 85 19.44 47.76 4.43
N GLU A 86 19.70 48.52 3.36
CA GLU A 86 20.96 48.85 2.70
C GLU A 86 22.05 49.32 3.68
N ILE A 87 23.32 49.01 3.37
CA ILE A 87 24.36 50.00 3.03
C ILE A 87 25.66 49.26 2.70
N ASP A 88 26.37 49.89 1.78
CA ASP A 88 27.45 49.46 0.92
C ASP A 88 28.86 49.63 1.53
N LEU A 89 29.84 49.02 0.86
CA LEU A 89 31.23 49.45 0.69
C LEU A 89 32.31 49.27 1.80
N SER A 90 33.25 48.37 1.47
CA SER A 90 34.72 48.61 1.35
C SER A 90 35.67 47.86 2.29
N GLU A 91 36.42 46.93 1.68
CA GLU A 91 37.87 46.64 1.83
C GLU A 91 38.73 47.92 2.01
N PRO A 92 40.02 47.90 2.46
CA PRO A 92 41.06 47.02 1.89
C PRO A 92 42.31 46.63 2.74
N SER A 93 42.96 45.57 2.25
CA SER A 93 44.42 45.35 2.05
C SER A 93 45.45 45.29 3.20
N CYS A 94 46.26 44.21 3.12
CA CYS A 94 47.54 43.88 3.77
C CYS A 94 48.69 44.88 3.42
N PRO A 95 49.95 44.80 3.95
CA PRO A 95 50.91 43.70 3.66
C PRO A 95 52.13 43.47 4.61
N GLY A 96 52.87 42.38 4.35
CA GLY A 96 54.34 42.22 4.52
C GLY A 96 54.85 41.78 5.92
N SER A 97 56.01 41.13 6.12
CA SER A 97 57.09 40.64 5.24
C SER A 97 58.17 39.97 6.14
N SER A 98 58.72 38.81 5.71
CA SER A 98 60.10 38.28 5.94
C SER A 98 60.55 37.89 7.37
N PHE A 99 61.52 36.99 7.65
CA PHE A 99 62.78 36.60 6.99
C PHE A 99 63.42 35.29 7.56
N SER A 100 64.17 34.58 6.67
CA SER A 100 65.42 33.76 6.86
C SER A 100 65.46 32.50 7.76
N SER A 101 66.31 31.47 7.60
CA SER A 101 67.12 30.79 6.55
C SER A 101 67.95 29.67 7.24
N ILE A 102 68.51 28.73 6.47
CA ILE A 102 69.66 27.80 6.71
C ILE A 102 69.32 26.28 6.69
N GLU A 103 70.20 25.56 6.00
CA GLU A 103 70.14 24.21 5.41
C GLU A 103 70.72 23.07 6.29
N SER A 104 70.42 21.83 5.84
CA SER A 104 71.30 20.65 5.74
C SER A 104 71.06 19.43 6.64
N GLU A 105 70.66 18.35 5.94
CA GLU A 105 70.99 16.91 6.05
C GLU A 105 71.13 16.21 7.41
N SER A 106 70.23 15.23 7.67
CA SER A 106 70.56 13.85 8.08
C SER A 106 69.30 13.14 8.61
N SER A 107 69.00 11.98 8.03
CA SER A 107 67.93 11.05 8.41
C SER A 107 68.09 10.50 9.83
N GLU A 108 67.00 10.44 10.61
CA GLU A 108 66.43 9.23 11.26
C GLU A 108 65.29 9.63 12.23
N SER A 109 64.12 9.01 12.08
CA SER A 109 63.01 8.82 13.05
C SER A 109 62.48 10.06 13.82
N THR A 110 61.23 10.54 13.70
CA THR A 110 59.96 9.87 14.06
C THR A 110 58.77 10.86 13.79
N VAL A 111 57.57 10.37 13.44
CA VAL A 111 56.20 10.99 13.65
C VAL A 111 55.63 12.07 12.67
N ILE A 112 54.69 11.61 11.78
CA ILE A 112 53.36 12.17 11.31
C ILE A 112 53.34 13.41 10.35
N PRO A 113 52.36 13.63 9.42
CA PRO A 113 51.56 12.80 8.49
C PRO A 113 51.56 13.37 7.02
N GLN A 114 51.10 12.61 6.02
CA GLN A 114 50.54 13.01 4.70
C GLN A 114 50.77 11.82 3.74
N SER A 115 49.96 11.44 2.78
CA SER A 115 48.74 11.97 2.18
C SER A 115 48.09 10.79 1.47
N SER A 116 47.03 10.23 2.04
CA SER A 116 46.05 9.43 1.28
C SER A 116 44.72 10.16 1.39
N LYS A 117 44.32 10.88 0.33
CA LYS A 117 42.98 11.48 0.27
C LYS A 117 41.95 10.40 -0.05
N ALA A 118 41.75 9.53 0.94
CA ALA A 118 40.50 8.85 1.20
C ALA A 118 39.48 9.91 1.60
N SER A 119 38.51 10.19 0.73
CA SER A 119 37.32 10.99 1.08
C SER A 119 36.11 10.46 0.32
N LYS A 120 35.78 9.18 0.58
CA LYS A 120 34.48 8.55 0.34
C LYS A 120 33.97 7.77 1.57
N LYS A 121 34.52 8.07 2.75
CA LYS A 121 34.07 7.53 4.04
C LYS A 121 33.71 8.69 4.97
N ARG A 122 32.45 9.12 4.92
CA ARG A 122 31.74 9.82 6.01
C ARG A 122 30.25 9.98 5.69
N PHE A 123 29.57 8.86 5.41
CA PHE A 123 28.09 8.81 5.41
C PHE A 123 27.56 7.57 6.14
N LEU A 124 28.33 7.11 7.12
CA LEU A 124 27.88 6.21 8.17
C LEU A 124 28.62 6.69 9.41
N GLU A 125 28.17 7.85 9.91
CA GLU A 125 28.32 8.09 11.33
C GLU A 125 27.41 7.03 11.97
N GLU A 126 28.08 6.11 12.65
CA GLU A 126 27.49 5.06 13.48
C GLU A 126 26.32 5.67 14.28
N PRO A 127 25.12 5.06 14.30
CA PRO A 127 24.03 5.59 15.09
C PRO A 127 24.49 5.70 16.54
N SER A 128 24.64 6.94 16.98
CA SER A 128 24.89 7.27 18.37
C SER A 128 23.79 6.61 19.21
N ASP A 129 24.24 5.84 20.20
CA ASP A 129 23.51 5.02 21.17
C ASP A 129 22.97 3.63 20.75
N CYS A 130 23.88 2.65 20.67
CA CYS A 130 23.56 1.23 20.81
C CYS A 130 22.77 0.94 22.12
N ASN A 131 23.07 1.66 23.20
CA ASN A 131 22.37 1.50 24.48
C ASN A 131 20.92 2.00 24.42
N ALA A 132 20.67 3.20 23.88
CA ALA A 132 19.31 3.69 23.70
C ALA A 132 18.49 2.80 22.75
N SER A 133 19.12 2.28 21.69
CA SER A 133 18.49 1.34 20.77
C SER A 133 18.12 0.01 21.45
N LYS A 134 19.00 -0.51 22.32
CA LYS A 134 18.75 -1.69 23.15
C LYS A 134 17.59 -1.45 24.12
N ASP A 135 17.60 -0.32 24.82
CA ASP A 135 16.58 0.03 25.80
C ASP A 135 15.21 0.21 25.15
N LEU A 136 15.16 0.78 23.94
CA LEU A 136 13.95 0.92 23.14
C LEU A 136 13.33 -0.45 22.80
N VAL A 137 14.14 -1.41 22.34
CA VAL A 137 13.66 -2.77 22.02
C VAL A 137 13.26 -3.52 23.30
N HIS A 138 14.04 -3.37 24.36
CA HIS A 138 13.75 -3.98 25.66
C HIS A 138 12.43 -3.46 26.24
N ALA A 139 12.20 -2.14 26.22
CA ALA A 139 10.95 -1.52 26.66
C ALA A 139 9.75 -1.98 25.81
N ALA A 140 9.90 -2.10 24.49
CA ALA A 140 8.86 -2.62 23.61
C ALA A 140 8.47 -4.07 23.95
N LEU A 141 9.44 -4.91 24.31
CA LEU A 141 9.21 -6.31 24.69
C LEU A 141 8.52 -6.45 26.06
N HIS A 142 8.84 -5.59 27.03
CA HIS A 142 8.15 -5.60 28.33
C HIS A 142 6.74 -5.02 28.27
N SER A 143 6.49 -4.06 27.37
CA SER A 143 5.17 -3.41 27.24
C SER A 143 4.11 -4.30 26.56
N LYS A 144 4.52 -5.22 25.67
CA LYS A 144 3.60 -5.95 24.80
C LYS A 144 3.44 -7.42 25.20
N PRO A 145 2.22 -7.99 25.06
CA PRO A 145 1.96 -9.37 25.45
C PRO A 145 2.82 -10.34 24.64
N GLY A 146 3.44 -11.29 25.35
CA GLY A 146 4.28 -12.33 24.75
C GLY A 146 5.71 -11.91 24.45
N GLY A 147 6.14 -10.70 24.83
CA GLY A 147 7.55 -10.29 24.77
C GLY A 147 8.41 -10.90 25.88
N SER A 148 7.83 -11.15 27.06
CA SER A 148 8.49 -11.88 28.16
C SER A 148 8.92 -13.29 27.77
N ASP A 149 8.09 -14.00 26.98
CA ASP A 149 8.42 -15.34 26.47
C ASP A 149 9.69 -15.33 25.61
N ILE A 150 9.90 -14.26 24.83
CA ILE A 150 11.05 -14.11 23.94
C ILE A 150 12.33 -13.92 24.75
N LEU A 151 12.27 -13.05 25.77
CA LEU A 151 13.40 -12.81 26.67
C LEU A 151 13.76 -14.11 27.41
N LYS A 152 12.77 -14.81 27.94
CA LYS A 152 12.96 -16.08 28.66
C LYS A 152 13.55 -17.19 27.77
N GLU A 153 13.09 -17.34 26.53
CA GLU A 153 13.65 -18.32 25.59
C GLU A 153 15.12 -18.01 25.27
N TYR A 154 15.45 -16.73 25.08
CA TYR A 154 16.82 -16.33 24.81
C TYR A 154 17.74 -16.50 26.01
N GLU A 155 17.28 -16.18 27.23
CA GLU A 155 18.05 -16.43 28.46
C GLU A 155 18.39 -17.91 28.64
N GLN A 156 17.47 -18.82 28.27
CA GLN A 156 17.67 -20.25 28.42
C GLN A 156 18.54 -20.88 27.32
N THR A 157 18.34 -20.46 26.06
CA THR A 157 18.95 -21.13 24.90
C THR A 157 20.05 -20.32 24.23
N SER A 158 20.24 -19.05 24.63
CA SER A 158 21.09 -18.07 23.94
C SER A 158 20.77 -17.94 22.44
N SER A 159 19.56 -18.33 22.02
CA SER A 159 19.09 -18.31 20.65
C SER A 159 17.57 -18.12 20.63
N LEU A 160 16.98 -17.98 19.45
CA LEU A 160 15.52 -17.95 19.28
C LEU A 160 15.11 -18.91 18.17
N SER A 161 14.08 -19.70 18.43
CA SER A 161 13.41 -20.51 17.41
C SER A 161 12.80 -19.63 16.32
N ASP A 162 12.58 -20.19 15.12
CA ASP A 162 12.01 -19.43 14.01
C ASP A 162 10.62 -18.87 14.32
N LYS A 163 9.83 -19.59 15.13
CA LYS A 163 8.51 -19.12 15.61
C LYS A 163 8.67 -17.89 16.50
N THR A 164 9.64 -17.92 17.41
CA THR A 164 9.89 -16.84 18.37
C THR A 164 10.55 -15.62 17.70
N ARG A 165 11.44 -15.82 16.71
CA ARG A 165 11.97 -14.71 15.88
C ARG A 165 10.86 -14.00 15.10
N LYS A 166 9.90 -14.74 14.55
CA LYS A 166 8.72 -14.13 13.90
C LYS A 166 7.87 -13.34 14.91
N LYS A 167 7.67 -13.88 16.12
CA LYS A 167 6.95 -13.21 17.21
C LYS A 167 7.65 -11.91 17.62
N LEU A 168 8.98 -11.93 17.76
CA LEU A 168 9.82 -10.76 18.03
C LEU A 168 9.59 -9.65 17.00
N VAL A 169 9.76 -9.94 15.71
CA VAL A 169 9.57 -8.95 14.65
C VAL A 169 8.13 -8.41 14.65
N ASN A 170 7.13 -9.25 14.89
CA ASN A 170 5.74 -8.83 14.95
C ASN A 170 5.45 -7.87 16.11
N ILE A 171 5.97 -8.16 17.31
CA ILE A 171 5.81 -7.30 18.49
C ILE A 171 6.47 -5.95 18.26
N LEU A 172 7.71 -5.95 17.78
CA LEU A 172 8.46 -4.71 17.55
C LEU A 172 7.82 -3.86 16.46
N VAL A 173 7.35 -4.45 15.36
CA VAL A 173 6.63 -3.69 14.33
C VAL A 173 5.30 -3.15 14.85
N ALA A 174 4.59 -3.88 15.72
CA ALA A 174 3.38 -3.37 16.33
C ALA A 174 3.66 -2.13 17.20
N ASP A 175 4.68 -2.19 18.06
CA ASP A 175 5.13 -1.04 18.87
C ASP A 175 5.58 0.14 17.99
N MET A 176 6.31 -0.14 16.91
CA MET A 176 6.79 0.86 15.96
C MET A 176 5.63 1.59 15.26
N VAL A 177 4.59 0.85 14.85
CA VAL A 177 3.40 1.41 14.19
C VAL A 177 2.54 2.21 15.15
N GLU A 178 2.51 1.82 16.43
CA GLU A 178 1.75 2.51 17.48
C GLU A 178 2.39 3.84 17.87
N LYS A 179 3.73 3.91 17.98
CA LYS A 179 4.46 5.13 18.37
C LYS A 179 4.70 6.09 17.22
N TYR A 180 5.06 5.57 16.04
CA TYR A 180 5.54 6.39 14.91
C TYR A 180 4.59 6.37 13.71
N GLY A 181 3.41 5.76 13.87
CA GLY A 181 2.40 5.65 12.82
C GLY A 181 2.74 4.60 11.76
N ARG A 182 1.92 4.59 10.69
CA ARG A 182 1.97 3.53 9.66
C ARG A 182 3.27 3.51 8.85
N ILE A 183 3.98 4.63 8.79
CA ILE A 183 5.21 4.79 8.01
C ILE A 183 6.31 5.29 8.97
N PRO A 184 6.88 4.40 9.80
CA PRO A 184 7.97 4.80 10.69
C PRO A 184 9.15 5.35 9.88
N PRO A 185 9.84 6.42 10.30
CA PRO A 185 11.03 6.94 9.61
C PRO A 185 12.16 5.91 9.51
N VAL A 186 13.04 6.06 8.50
CA VAL A 186 14.21 5.18 8.28
C VAL A 186 15.10 5.09 9.52
N SER A 187 15.34 6.23 10.19
CA SER A 187 16.14 6.29 11.43
C SER A 187 15.54 5.41 12.53
N ILE A 188 14.22 5.44 12.70
CA ILE A 188 13.53 4.59 13.68
C ILE A 188 13.64 3.12 13.30
N ARG A 189 13.38 2.76 12.04
CA ARG A 189 13.53 1.36 11.57
C ARG A 189 14.93 0.83 11.84
N LEU A 190 15.94 1.68 11.63
CA LEU A 190 17.34 1.40 11.90
C LEU A 190 17.62 1.21 13.40
N SER A 191 17.10 2.09 14.27
CA SER A 191 17.24 1.97 15.73
C SER A 191 16.64 0.66 16.27
N TYR A 192 15.48 0.23 15.77
CA TYR A 192 14.92 -1.08 16.15
C TYR A 192 15.80 -2.24 15.66
N ALA A 193 16.32 -2.19 14.44
CA ALA A 193 17.20 -3.24 13.90
C ALA A 193 18.52 -3.34 14.70
N LEU A 194 19.13 -2.20 15.03
CA LEU A 194 20.31 -2.11 15.88
C LEU A 194 20.01 -2.61 17.30
N GLY A 195 18.87 -2.23 17.87
CA GLY A 195 18.42 -2.68 19.18
C GLY A 195 18.24 -4.19 19.28
N ILE A 196 17.75 -4.85 18.21
CA ILE A 196 17.61 -6.31 18.17
C ILE A 196 18.97 -6.99 18.28
N ILE A 197 19.95 -6.59 17.46
CA ILE A 197 21.27 -7.25 17.48
C ILE A 197 22.07 -6.91 18.74
N THR A 198 21.77 -5.79 19.39
CA THR A 198 22.40 -5.39 20.65
C THR A 198 21.79 -6.12 21.84
N LEU A 199 20.48 -6.36 21.83
CA LEU A 199 19.78 -7.12 22.88
C LEU A 199 19.97 -8.64 22.71
N PHE A 200 20.05 -9.12 21.47
CA PHE A 200 20.21 -10.51 21.11
C PHE A 200 21.46 -10.72 20.23
N PRO A 201 22.69 -10.67 20.78
CA PRO A 201 23.93 -10.78 20.01
C PRO A 201 24.02 -11.99 19.07
N ASN A 202 23.43 -13.13 19.45
CA ASN A 202 23.48 -14.35 18.63
C ASN A 202 22.54 -14.31 17.41
N LEU A 203 21.68 -13.29 17.31
CA LEU A 203 20.85 -13.04 16.13
C LEU A 203 21.52 -12.14 15.10
N LYS A 204 22.69 -11.58 15.43
CA LYS A 204 23.47 -10.75 14.53
C LYS A 204 23.94 -11.57 13.32
N ASP A 205 23.73 -11.03 12.12
CA ASP A 205 24.29 -11.64 10.92
C ASP A 205 25.81 -11.47 10.88
N LYS A 206 26.53 -12.59 10.80
CA LYS A 206 28.00 -12.61 10.70
C LYS A 206 28.49 -12.30 9.29
N CYS A 207 27.63 -12.49 8.29
CA CYS A 207 27.97 -12.29 6.88
C CYS A 207 27.78 -10.84 6.41
N SER A 208 27.22 -9.98 7.27
CA SER A 208 26.84 -8.62 6.92
C SER A 208 27.73 -7.58 7.63
N PRO A 209 27.99 -6.40 7.01
CA PRO A 209 28.95 -5.43 7.54
C PRO A 209 28.65 -4.93 8.96
N THR A 210 27.39 -4.66 9.28
CA THR A 210 26.98 -4.19 10.61
C THR A 210 26.22 -5.27 11.41
N GLY A 211 25.64 -6.24 10.71
CA GLY A 211 24.96 -7.41 11.24
C GLY A 211 23.47 -7.22 11.53
N TYR A 212 22.91 -6.02 11.35
CA TYR A 212 21.48 -5.74 11.50
C TYR A 212 20.71 -5.76 10.16
N GLU A 213 21.40 -5.88 9.03
CA GLU A 213 20.82 -5.69 7.68
C GLU A 213 19.73 -6.73 7.35
N HIS A 214 19.80 -7.94 7.92
CA HIS A 214 18.72 -8.92 7.81
C HIS A 214 17.40 -8.45 8.47
N TYR A 215 17.46 -7.58 9.47
CA TYR A 215 16.29 -6.97 10.08
C TYR A 215 15.86 -5.72 9.32
N TYR A 216 16.80 -4.84 9.01
CA TYR A 216 16.56 -3.67 8.17
C TYR A 216 17.85 -3.19 7.50
N ASP A 217 17.88 -3.17 6.18
CA ASP A 217 18.93 -2.54 5.39
C ASP A 217 18.46 -1.17 4.88
N PRO A 218 19.05 -0.06 5.36
CA PRO A 218 18.68 1.29 4.93
C PRO A 218 19.02 1.57 3.46
N ARG A 219 19.95 0.83 2.84
CA ARG A 219 20.33 1.04 1.42
C ARG A 219 19.32 0.43 0.46
N SER A 220 18.87 -0.79 0.75
CA SER A 220 17.91 -1.51 -0.12
C SER A 220 16.46 -1.38 0.32
N GLY A 221 16.19 -0.93 1.55
CA GLY A 221 14.85 -0.91 2.13
C GLY A 221 14.27 -2.31 2.34
N GLN A 222 15.14 -3.31 2.56
CA GLN A 222 14.79 -4.72 2.76
C GLN A 222 15.06 -5.16 4.20
N GLY A 223 14.67 -6.40 4.53
CA GLY A 223 14.83 -7.01 5.85
C GLY A 223 13.49 -7.40 6.48
N TYR A 224 13.54 -8.16 7.58
CA TYR A 224 12.34 -8.68 8.25
C TYR A 224 11.40 -7.58 8.75
N ILE A 225 11.95 -6.49 9.31
CA ILE A 225 11.16 -5.33 9.76
C ILE A 225 10.48 -4.67 8.55
N ALA A 226 11.24 -4.43 7.47
CA ALA A 226 10.70 -3.84 6.24
C ALA A 226 9.61 -4.71 5.62
N TYR A 227 9.82 -6.03 5.53
CA TYR A 227 8.82 -6.97 5.03
C TYR A 227 7.56 -6.94 5.89
N ARG A 228 7.71 -7.00 7.21
CA ARG A 228 6.56 -7.01 8.12
C ARG A 228 5.79 -5.69 8.05
N LEU A 229 6.45 -4.54 8.06
CA LEU A 229 5.82 -3.22 7.85
C LEU A 229 5.01 -3.19 6.55
N LYS A 230 5.60 -3.62 5.42
CA LYS A 230 4.88 -3.73 4.14
C LYS A 230 3.63 -4.60 4.25
N THR A 231 3.69 -5.73 4.93
CA THR A 231 2.50 -6.61 5.10
C THR A 231 1.45 -6.02 6.04
N VAL A 232 1.86 -5.32 7.11
CA VAL A 232 0.91 -4.63 8.02
C VAL A 232 0.22 -3.48 7.29
N GLN A 233 0.96 -2.71 6.50
CA GLN A 233 0.41 -1.65 5.65
C GLN A 233 -0.55 -2.21 4.60
N ARG A 234 -0.13 -3.22 3.82
CA ARG A 234 -1.02 -3.86 2.83
C ARG A 234 -2.26 -4.49 3.45
N ASN A 235 -2.15 -5.09 4.63
CA ASN A 235 -3.32 -5.61 5.33
C ASN A 235 -4.23 -4.48 5.83
N SER A 236 -3.68 -3.31 6.19
CA SER A 236 -4.49 -2.13 6.52
C SER A 236 -5.16 -1.56 5.27
N VAL A 237 -4.49 -1.51 4.12
CA VAL A 237 -5.09 -1.13 2.83
C VAL A 237 -6.09 -2.18 2.37
N ASN A 238 -5.87 -3.47 2.63
CA ASN A 238 -6.89 -4.51 2.45
C ASN A 238 -7.97 -4.46 3.53
N ASN A 239 -7.83 -3.67 4.60
CA ASN A 239 -8.93 -3.33 5.50
C ASN A 239 -9.58 -1.98 5.12
N LEU A 240 -8.93 -1.11 4.35
CA LEU A 240 -9.54 0.12 3.82
C LEU A 240 -10.21 -0.10 2.45
N LYS A 241 -9.61 -0.94 1.61
CA LYS A 241 -10.11 -1.47 0.31
C LYS A 241 -10.71 -2.87 0.43
N GLY A 242 -10.69 -3.49 1.61
CA GLY A 242 -11.26 -4.81 1.87
C GLY A 242 -11.75 -5.04 3.31
N ALA A 243 -12.00 -3.96 4.06
CA ALA A 243 -13.11 -3.91 5.01
C ALA A 243 -14.31 -3.13 4.43
N SER A 244 -14.45 -3.12 3.09
CA SER A 244 -15.66 -3.75 2.58
C SER A 244 -15.47 -5.28 2.72
N LYS A 245 -15.42 -5.74 3.97
CA LYS A 245 -16.41 -6.73 4.34
C LYS A 245 -17.69 -5.99 3.99
N VAL A 246 -18.16 -6.19 2.75
CA VAL A 246 -19.55 -6.56 2.63
C VAL A 246 -19.61 -7.80 3.53
N VAL A 247 -19.80 -7.55 4.83
CA VAL A 247 -20.64 -8.45 5.58
C VAL A 247 -21.89 -8.33 4.75
N TYR A 248 -22.12 -9.31 3.86
CA TYR A 248 -23.45 -9.56 3.40
C TYR A 248 -24.17 -10.03 4.68
N GLN A 249 -24.51 -9.08 5.56
CA GLN A 249 -25.55 -9.24 6.57
C GLN A 249 -26.91 -9.32 5.87
N ASP A 250 -26.91 -9.13 4.56
CA ASP A 250 -28.07 -9.09 3.73
C ASP A 250 -28.28 -10.45 3.05
N GLY A 251 -29.14 -11.22 3.70
CA GLY A 251 -29.75 -12.41 3.13
C GLY A 251 -30.57 -12.07 1.86
N PRO A 252 -31.21 -13.07 1.24
CA PRO A 252 -31.95 -12.91 -0.02
C PRO A 252 -33.12 -11.91 0.04
N LYS A 253 -33.46 -11.38 1.23
CA LYS A 253 -34.55 -10.43 1.46
C LYS A 253 -34.13 -8.96 1.32
N THR A 254 -32.84 -8.65 1.27
CA THR A 254 -32.41 -7.25 1.21
C THR A 254 -32.46 -6.73 -0.22
N LEU A 255 -33.19 -5.63 -0.41
CA LEU A 255 -33.30 -4.90 -1.66
C LEU A 255 -31.94 -4.30 -2.04
N ARG A 256 -31.29 -4.81 -3.08
CA ARG A 256 -30.03 -4.24 -3.59
C ARG A 256 -30.28 -3.23 -4.70
N LYS A 257 -29.49 -2.16 -4.70
CA LYS A 257 -29.50 -1.18 -5.78
C LYS A 257 -28.92 -1.83 -7.04
N THR A 258 -29.72 -1.94 -8.07
CA THR A 258 -29.36 -2.59 -9.33
C THR A 258 -28.31 -1.76 -10.06
N SER A 259 -27.29 -2.43 -10.60
CA SER A 259 -26.18 -1.77 -11.33
C SER A 259 -26.52 -1.50 -12.80
N SER A 260 -27.71 -1.91 -13.25
CA SER A 260 -28.12 -1.91 -14.66
C SER A 260 -28.39 -0.51 -15.19
N ALA A 261 -27.69 -0.15 -16.28
CA ALA A 261 -27.96 1.01 -17.13
C ALA A 261 -29.11 0.78 -18.15
N THR A 262 -29.65 -0.45 -18.23
CA THR A 262 -30.70 -0.81 -19.19
C THR A 262 -32.06 -0.28 -18.77
N GLU A 263 -32.76 0.39 -19.68
CA GLU A 263 -34.14 0.85 -19.52
C GLU A 263 -35.06 -0.30 -19.10
N GLN A 264 -35.84 -0.07 -18.05
CA GLN A 264 -36.70 -1.09 -17.44
C GLN A 264 -38.16 -0.79 -17.78
N LEU A 265 -38.86 -1.79 -18.31
CA LEU A 265 -40.29 -1.68 -18.62
C LEU A 265 -41.11 -1.58 -17.33
N SER A 266 -42.27 -0.93 -17.44
CA SER A 266 -43.19 -0.74 -16.31
C SER A 266 -44.65 -0.89 -16.74
N GLY A 267 -45.54 -1.15 -15.78
CA GLY A 267 -46.98 -1.25 -16.03
C GLY A 267 -47.34 -2.28 -17.10
N ASP A 268 -48.12 -1.84 -18.10
CA ASP A 268 -48.69 -2.69 -19.15
C ASP A 268 -47.61 -3.26 -20.08
N GLU A 269 -46.57 -2.48 -20.39
CA GLU A 269 -45.46 -2.93 -21.25
C GLU A 269 -44.70 -4.13 -20.65
N CYS A 270 -44.57 -4.14 -19.31
CA CYS A 270 -43.96 -5.26 -18.60
C CYS A 270 -44.84 -6.51 -18.68
N THR A 271 -46.16 -6.34 -18.57
CA THR A 271 -47.13 -7.44 -18.65
C THR A 271 -47.18 -8.03 -20.07
N GLU A 272 -47.15 -7.17 -21.08
CA GLU A 272 -47.07 -7.57 -22.49
C GLU A 272 -45.77 -8.33 -22.78
N ALA A 273 -44.62 -7.83 -22.29
CA ALA A 273 -43.34 -8.50 -22.44
C ALA A 273 -43.33 -9.89 -21.80
N ILE A 274 -43.92 -10.04 -20.61
CA ILE A 274 -44.06 -11.34 -19.92
C ILE A 274 -44.94 -12.29 -20.74
N SER A 275 -46.09 -11.82 -21.21
CA SER A 275 -47.02 -12.61 -22.04
C SER A 275 -46.37 -13.06 -23.36
N MET A 276 -45.66 -12.15 -24.03
CA MET A 276 -44.91 -12.43 -25.26
C MET A 276 -43.86 -13.53 -25.03
N MET A 277 -43.08 -13.43 -23.95
CA MET A 277 -42.06 -14.41 -23.63
C MET A 277 -42.65 -15.81 -23.38
N LYS A 278 -43.89 -15.95 -22.91
CA LYS A 278 -44.54 -17.25 -22.70
C LYS A 278 -44.79 -18.02 -24.00
N HIS A 279 -44.85 -17.35 -25.14
CA HIS A 279 -45.10 -17.96 -26.45
C HIS A 279 -43.93 -17.84 -27.43
N SER A 280 -42.90 -17.07 -27.09
CA SER A 280 -41.67 -16.97 -27.90
C SER A 280 -40.76 -18.19 -27.71
N THR A 281 -40.12 -18.63 -28.79
CA THR A 281 -39.01 -19.60 -28.81
C THR A 281 -37.66 -18.94 -29.17
N ASP A 282 -37.68 -17.64 -29.46
CA ASP A 282 -36.50 -16.90 -29.90
C ASP A 282 -35.63 -16.50 -28.69
N THR A 283 -34.54 -17.23 -28.48
CA THR A 283 -33.65 -17.09 -27.32
C THR A 283 -33.09 -15.68 -27.13
N PRO A 284 -32.51 -14.98 -28.14
CA PRO A 284 -32.07 -13.60 -27.97
C PRO A 284 -33.20 -12.65 -27.56
N VAL A 285 -34.40 -12.80 -28.13
CA VAL A 285 -35.56 -11.97 -27.77
C VAL A 285 -36.01 -12.25 -26.34
N ILE A 286 -36.04 -13.51 -25.92
CA ILE A 286 -36.33 -13.89 -24.53
C ILE A 286 -35.31 -13.26 -23.59
N LYS A 287 -34.00 -13.35 -23.88
CA LYS A 287 -32.95 -12.76 -23.05
C LYS A 287 -33.08 -11.25 -22.93
N ASP A 288 -33.39 -10.57 -24.03
CA ASP A 288 -33.60 -9.14 -24.06
C ASP A 288 -34.83 -8.71 -23.24
N LYS A 289 -35.97 -9.37 -23.45
CA LYS A 289 -37.18 -9.14 -22.65
C LYS A 289 -36.99 -9.49 -21.17
N MET A 290 -36.17 -10.49 -20.85
CA MET A 290 -35.76 -10.79 -19.46
C MET A 290 -34.92 -9.64 -18.86
N ARG A 291 -34.01 -9.00 -19.62
CA ARG A 291 -33.26 -7.84 -19.13
C ARG A 291 -34.17 -6.64 -18.84
N THR A 292 -35.10 -6.36 -19.73
CA THR A 292 -35.99 -5.19 -19.61
C THR A 292 -37.06 -5.35 -18.53
N THR A 293 -37.37 -6.59 -18.11
CA THR A 293 -38.33 -6.90 -17.03
C THR A 293 -37.67 -7.22 -15.68
N PHE A 294 -36.35 -7.05 -15.57
CA PHE A 294 -35.57 -7.43 -14.39
C PHE A 294 -36.04 -6.76 -13.10
N LYS A 295 -36.35 -5.46 -13.12
CA LYS A 295 -36.83 -4.73 -11.93
C LYS A 295 -38.17 -5.25 -11.42
N TYR A 296 -39.12 -5.54 -12.32
CA TYR A 296 -40.40 -6.14 -11.97
C TYR A 296 -40.18 -7.48 -11.26
N ARG A 297 -39.29 -8.30 -11.82
CA ARG A 297 -38.95 -9.62 -11.30
C ARG A 297 -38.25 -9.55 -9.93
N GLN A 298 -37.35 -8.61 -9.72
CA GLN A 298 -36.72 -8.38 -8.42
C GLN A 298 -37.77 -7.99 -7.36
N ASN A 299 -38.70 -7.10 -7.69
CA ASN A 299 -39.79 -6.76 -6.78
C ASN A 299 -40.66 -7.97 -6.44
N LEU A 300 -40.92 -8.86 -7.41
CA LEU A 300 -41.69 -10.09 -7.21
C LEU A 300 -40.97 -11.08 -6.28
N ILE A 301 -39.65 -11.22 -6.40
CA ILE A 301 -38.82 -12.10 -5.55
C ILE A 301 -38.78 -11.61 -4.10
N HIS A 302 -38.80 -10.30 -3.88
CA HIS A 302 -38.78 -9.69 -2.55
C HIS A 302 -40.16 -9.58 -1.90
N ASP A 303 -41.24 -9.80 -2.66
CA ASP A 303 -42.61 -9.85 -2.13
C ASP A 303 -42.88 -11.24 -1.51
N PRO A 304 -43.05 -11.34 -0.18
CA PRO A 304 -43.22 -12.63 0.50
C PRO A 304 -44.45 -13.40 0.00
N ASP A 305 -45.51 -12.71 -0.41
CA ASP A 305 -46.76 -13.34 -0.84
C ASP A 305 -46.73 -13.79 -2.31
N LYS A 306 -45.83 -13.20 -3.11
CA LYS A 306 -45.74 -13.47 -4.56
C LYS A 306 -44.48 -14.18 -5.01
N SER A 307 -43.46 -14.27 -4.16
CA SER A 307 -42.16 -14.87 -4.48
C SER A 307 -42.25 -16.33 -4.96
N SER A 308 -43.22 -17.11 -4.47
CA SER A 308 -43.47 -18.48 -4.91
C SER A 308 -43.93 -18.57 -6.36
N LEU A 309 -44.61 -17.55 -6.87
CA LEU A 309 -45.17 -17.52 -8.23
C LEU A 309 -44.14 -17.12 -9.30
N ILE A 310 -42.88 -16.87 -8.91
CA ILE A 310 -41.84 -16.35 -9.82
C ILE A 310 -41.67 -17.19 -11.09
N LEU A 311 -41.76 -18.52 -10.98
CA LEU A 311 -41.64 -19.44 -12.11
C LEU A 311 -42.93 -19.51 -12.95
N ASP A 312 -44.09 -19.17 -12.40
CA ASP A 312 -45.35 -19.09 -13.13
C ASP A 312 -45.42 -17.84 -14.02
N TYR A 313 -44.87 -16.74 -13.53
CA TYR A 313 -44.73 -15.50 -14.30
C TYR A 313 -43.57 -15.59 -15.30
N PHE A 314 -42.45 -16.19 -14.92
CA PHE A 314 -41.24 -16.30 -15.73
C PHE A 314 -40.84 -17.76 -15.99
N PRO A 315 -41.64 -18.54 -16.73
CA PRO A 315 -41.38 -19.97 -16.96
C PRO A 315 -40.10 -20.21 -17.76
N ARG A 316 -39.61 -19.20 -18.49
CA ARG A 316 -38.38 -19.32 -19.30
C ARG A 316 -37.11 -19.59 -18.50
N PHE A 317 -37.14 -19.39 -17.18
CA PHE A 317 -36.04 -19.83 -16.31
C PHE A 317 -35.82 -21.35 -16.33
N LEU A 318 -36.84 -22.13 -16.66
CA LEU A 318 -36.78 -23.60 -16.66
C LEU A 318 -36.16 -24.16 -17.94
N ASP A 319 -36.33 -23.48 -19.06
CA ASP A 319 -35.99 -24.00 -20.39
C ASP A 319 -34.91 -23.19 -21.14
N THR A 320 -34.59 -21.97 -20.69
CA THR A 320 -33.67 -21.07 -21.39
C THR A 320 -32.37 -20.89 -20.61
N PRO A 321 -31.25 -21.50 -21.04
CA PRO A 321 -29.97 -21.42 -20.34
C PRO A 321 -29.38 -20.01 -20.28
N GLY A 322 -28.78 -19.69 -19.14
CA GLY A 322 -28.03 -18.45 -18.91
C GLY A 322 -28.86 -17.28 -18.36
N LEU A 323 -30.17 -17.45 -18.14
CA LEU A 323 -31.01 -16.39 -17.56
C LEU A 323 -30.68 -16.10 -16.08
N ILE A 324 -30.29 -17.12 -15.31
CA ILE A 324 -29.86 -16.94 -13.92
C ILE A 324 -28.54 -16.15 -13.88
N ASP A 325 -27.60 -16.46 -14.77
CA ASP A 325 -26.31 -15.78 -14.86
C ASP A 325 -26.47 -14.32 -15.33
N GLN A 326 -27.41 -14.09 -16.26
CA GLN A 326 -27.81 -12.75 -16.69
C GLN A 326 -28.33 -11.92 -15.50
N ASP A 327 -29.29 -12.45 -14.73
CA ASP A 327 -29.84 -11.75 -13.57
C ASP A 327 -28.80 -11.50 -12.48
N PHE A 328 -27.92 -12.49 -12.24
CA PHE A 328 -26.79 -12.34 -11.33
C PHE A 328 -25.89 -11.18 -11.77
N THR A 329 -25.59 -11.09 -13.06
CA THR A 329 -24.79 -10.01 -13.63
C THR A 329 -25.49 -8.66 -13.56
N MET A 330 -26.80 -8.61 -13.72
CA MET A 330 -27.57 -7.36 -13.54
C MET A 330 -27.59 -6.89 -12.07
N LEU A 331 -27.53 -7.82 -11.11
CA LEU A 331 -27.43 -7.51 -9.68
C LEU A 331 -26.03 -7.03 -9.29
N PHE A 332 -24.99 -7.75 -9.70
CA PHE A 332 -23.64 -7.61 -9.14
C PHE A 332 -22.63 -6.93 -10.09
N GLY A 333 -22.98 -6.77 -11.36
CA GLY A 333 -22.08 -6.24 -12.39
C GLY A 333 -21.07 -7.28 -12.90
N ASP A 334 -20.52 -7.01 -14.08
CA ASP A 334 -19.64 -7.94 -14.82
C ASP A 334 -18.40 -8.36 -14.03
N ASP A 335 -17.80 -7.43 -13.28
CA ASP A 335 -16.60 -7.68 -12.48
C ASP A 335 -16.83 -8.72 -11.38
N ILE A 336 -17.97 -8.63 -10.67
CA ILE A 336 -18.30 -9.53 -9.58
C ILE A 336 -18.75 -10.87 -10.16
N SER A 337 -19.59 -10.87 -11.19
CA SER A 337 -20.02 -12.09 -11.90
C SER A 337 -18.84 -12.91 -12.40
N SER A 338 -17.92 -12.27 -13.11
CA SER A 338 -16.76 -12.96 -13.69
C SER A 338 -15.87 -13.57 -12.62
N LYS A 339 -15.62 -12.84 -11.52
CA LYS A 339 -14.83 -13.35 -10.38
C LYS A 339 -15.54 -14.46 -9.63
N PHE A 340 -16.87 -14.38 -9.48
CA PHE A 340 -17.66 -15.40 -8.83
C PHE A 340 -17.57 -16.72 -9.60
N ILE A 341 -17.85 -16.71 -10.91
CA ILE A 341 -17.74 -17.90 -11.76
C ILE A 341 -16.33 -18.46 -11.78
N ALA A 342 -15.30 -17.62 -11.88
CA ALA A 342 -13.90 -18.05 -11.86
C ALA A 342 -13.50 -18.73 -10.54
N LYS A 343 -14.10 -18.30 -9.43
CA LYS A 343 -13.80 -18.83 -8.10
C LYS A 343 -14.76 -19.90 -7.63
N TRP A 344 -15.91 -20.09 -8.28
CA TRP A 344 -17.00 -20.98 -7.83
C TRP A 344 -16.56 -22.44 -7.88
N PRO A 345 -16.23 -23.05 -6.72
CA PRO A 345 -15.72 -24.40 -6.72
C PRO A 345 -16.83 -25.41 -7.06
N THR A 346 -16.49 -26.43 -7.86
CA THR A 346 -17.46 -27.43 -8.34
C THR A 346 -18.11 -28.26 -7.23
N PHE A 347 -17.49 -28.34 -6.05
CA PHE A 347 -18.01 -29.10 -4.91
C PHE A 347 -19.26 -28.46 -4.26
N TYR A 348 -19.51 -27.16 -4.46
CA TYR A 348 -20.74 -26.54 -3.93
C TYR A 348 -22.00 -26.99 -4.65
N LYS A 349 -21.88 -27.48 -5.90
CA LYS A 349 -23.03 -27.97 -6.66
C LYS A 349 -23.82 -29.03 -5.88
N GLN A 350 -23.13 -30.02 -5.32
CA GLN A 350 -23.78 -31.08 -4.54
C GLN A 350 -24.41 -30.56 -3.25
N ARG A 351 -23.75 -29.59 -2.59
CA ARG A 351 -24.28 -28.97 -1.37
C ARG A 351 -25.53 -28.14 -1.64
N VAL A 352 -25.51 -27.30 -2.67
CA VAL A 352 -26.68 -26.49 -3.08
C VAL A 352 -27.86 -27.39 -3.44
N ILE A 353 -27.62 -28.48 -4.19
CA ILE A 353 -28.69 -29.44 -4.52
C ILE A 353 -29.24 -30.11 -3.25
N ALA A 354 -28.39 -30.50 -2.31
CA ALA A 354 -28.83 -31.09 -1.05
C ALA A 354 -29.64 -30.09 -0.20
N ASP A 355 -29.20 -28.84 -0.11
CA ASP A 355 -29.91 -27.78 0.60
C ASP A 355 -31.27 -27.49 -0.04
N CYS A 356 -31.33 -27.39 -1.38
CA CYS A 356 -32.58 -27.18 -2.11
C CYS A 356 -33.60 -28.31 -1.90
N LYS A 357 -33.16 -29.57 -1.77
CA LYS A 357 -34.03 -30.70 -1.46
C LYS A 357 -34.64 -30.64 -0.05
N ASN A 358 -33.99 -29.92 0.86
CA ASN A 358 -34.44 -29.74 2.25
C ASN A 358 -35.31 -28.49 2.44
N LEU A 359 -35.40 -27.62 1.43
CA LEU A 359 -36.36 -26.52 1.43
C LEU A 359 -37.77 -27.11 1.32
N HIS A 360 -38.67 -26.71 2.21
CA HIS A 360 -40.08 -27.05 2.05
C HIS A 360 -40.52 -26.61 0.66
N PRO A 361 -41.21 -27.47 -0.11
CA PRO A 361 -41.90 -27.03 -1.31
C PRO A 361 -42.79 -25.86 -0.88
N GLY A 362 -42.51 -24.66 -1.40
CA GLY A 362 -43.56 -23.66 -1.47
C GLY A 362 -44.75 -24.33 -2.12
N ALA A 363 -45.94 -24.17 -1.55
CA ALA A 363 -47.15 -24.74 -2.11
C ALA A 363 -47.13 -24.54 -3.63
N HIS A 364 -47.20 -25.64 -4.37
CA HIS A 364 -47.09 -25.75 -5.83
C HIS A 364 -45.71 -26.06 -6.44
N VAL A 365 -45.18 -27.25 -6.18
CA VAL A 365 -44.47 -28.03 -7.21
C VAL A 365 -44.89 -29.49 -7.10
N ASP A 366 -46.08 -29.80 -7.62
CA ASP A 366 -46.45 -31.15 -8.05
C ASP A 366 -47.09 -30.99 -9.43
N GLY A 367 -46.39 -31.49 -10.45
CA GLY A 367 -46.76 -31.50 -11.86
C GLY A 367 -45.87 -32.47 -12.61
#